data_AF-A0A847R9T7-F1
#
_entry.id   AF-A0A847R9T7-F1
#
_cell.length_a   1.000
_cell.length_b   1.000
_cell.length_c   1.000
_cell.angle_alpha   90.00
_cell.angle_beta   90.00
_cell.angle_gamma   90.00
#
_symmetry.space_group_name_H-M   'P 1'
#
loop_
_entity.id
_entity.type
_entity.pdbx_description
1 polymer ?
#
loop_
_entity_poly.entity_id
_entity_poly.type
_entity_poly.pdbx_seq_one_letter_code
_entity_poly.pdbx_strand_id
1 'polypeptide(L)'
;MKKVPAISFEFRHQALDVAYLQRLYQHQPSYAFDMFEGFLSEIGARIAQLGNAIAENNREQVKYYAHQLRAFTGIVGLTGVQSTSERLECCSMAGSPDTIAQLFGEISTDIRQAMQPVRLEFERLQAFLQSREP
;
A
#
# COMPACT_ATOMS: atom_id res chain seq x y z
N MET A 1 -31.33 -24.10 7.53
CA MET A 1 -30.78 -22.92 6.82
C MET A 1 -29.59 -23.39 5.98
N LYS A 2 -29.67 -23.30 4.65
CA LYS A 2 -28.52 -23.64 3.79
C LYS A 2 -27.51 -22.49 3.91
N LYS A 3 -26.28 -22.77 4.35
CA LYS A 3 -25.17 -21.81 4.27
C LYS A 3 -25.00 -21.45 2.79
N VAL A 4 -25.37 -20.23 2.41
CA VAL A 4 -24.89 -19.65 1.16
C VAL A 4 -23.36 -19.62 1.31
N PRO A 5 -22.58 -20.25 0.43
CA PRO A 5 -21.13 -20.16 0.52
C PRO A 5 -20.79 -18.67 0.46
N ALA A 6 -20.13 -18.15 1.49
CA ALA A 6 -19.63 -16.79 1.48
C ALA A 6 -18.62 -16.72 0.34
N ILE A 7 -19.01 -16.10 -0.78
CA ILE A 7 -18.14 -16.10 -1.94
C ILE A 7 -17.08 -15.01 -1.72
N SER A 8 -15.92 -15.43 -1.25
CA SER A 8 -14.77 -14.56 -0.99
C SER A 8 -13.84 -14.50 -2.19
N PHE A 9 -13.30 -13.32 -2.46
CA PHE A 9 -12.15 -13.17 -3.34
C PHE A 9 -10.89 -13.65 -2.64
N GLU A 10 -9.99 -14.30 -3.38
CA GLU A 10 -8.70 -14.76 -2.87
C GLU A 10 -7.55 -14.06 -3.62
N PHE A 11 -6.85 -13.17 -2.90
CA PHE A 11 -5.55 -12.65 -3.31
C PHE A 11 -4.54 -13.80 -3.43
N ARG A 12 -3.66 -13.78 -4.44
CA ARG A 12 -2.69 -14.86 -4.69
C ARG A 12 -1.28 -14.38 -5.05
N HIS A 13 -1.10 -13.10 -5.36
CA HIS A 13 0.19 -12.58 -5.79
C HIS A 13 1.18 -12.57 -4.62
N GLN A 14 2.25 -13.36 -4.71
CA GLN A 14 3.20 -13.62 -3.63
C GLN A 14 4.01 -12.39 -3.19
N ALA A 15 4.13 -11.37 -4.05
CA ALA A 15 4.76 -10.10 -3.71
C ALA A 15 3.91 -9.24 -2.74
N LEU A 16 2.64 -9.59 -2.51
CA LEU A 16 1.78 -8.95 -1.52
C LEU A 16 1.64 -9.86 -0.29
N ASP A 17 1.40 -9.28 0.87
CA ASP A 17 1.03 -10.05 2.05
C ASP A 17 -0.42 -10.53 1.93
N VAL A 18 -0.56 -11.67 1.24
CA VAL A 18 -1.82 -12.32 0.94
C VAL A 18 -2.60 -12.60 2.24
N ALA A 19 -1.95 -13.18 3.24
CA ALA A 19 -2.58 -13.53 4.52
C ALA A 19 -3.06 -12.30 5.31
N TYR A 20 -2.37 -11.17 5.19
CA TYR A 20 -2.81 -9.89 5.71
C TYR A 20 -4.04 -9.39 4.94
N LEU A 21 -4.00 -9.39 3.61
CA LEU A 21 -5.11 -8.93 2.75
C LEU A 21 -6.40 -9.74 2.97
N GLN A 22 -6.31 -11.06 3.12
CA GLN A 22 -7.48 -11.88 3.46
C GLN A 22 -8.08 -11.51 4.81
N ARG A 23 -7.24 -11.21 5.81
CA ARG A 23 -7.72 -10.79 7.13
C ARG A 23 -8.33 -9.39 7.11
N LEU A 24 -7.77 -8.49 6.30
CA LEU A 24 -8.22 -7.12 6.15
C LEU A 24 -9.58 -7.03 5.46
N TYR A 25 -9.73 -7.71 4.32
CA TYR A 25 -10.93 -7.56 3.48
C TYR A 25 -11.97 -8.66 3.67
N GLN A 26 -11.56 -9.85 4.11
CA GLN A 26 -12.44 -10.98 4.40
C GLN A 26 -13.47 -11.25 3.27
N HIS A 27 -14.74 -10.89 3.50
CA HIS A 27 -15.85 -11.09 2.57
C HIS A 27 -16.31 -9.79 1.88
N GLN A 28 -15.44 -8.77 1.82
CA GLN A 28 -15.74 -7.44 1.27
C GLN A 28 -14.90 -7.12 0.02
N PRO A 29 -15.07 -7.86 -1.10
CA PRO A 29 -14.30 -7.65 -2.32
C PRO A 29 -14.55 -6.29 -2.98
N SER A 30 -15.77 -5.73 -2.87
CA SER A 30 -16.06 -4.37 -3.38
C SER A 30 -15.27 -3.30 -2.61
N TYR A 31 -15.18 -3.42 -1.28
CA TYR A 31 -14.37 -2.48 -0.49
C TYR A 31 -12.88 -2.61 -0.83
N ALA A 32 -12.39 -3.84 -1.03
CA ALA A 32 -11.02 -4.06 -1.50
C ALA A 32 -10.76 -3.41 -2.87
N PHE A 33 -11.74 -3.42 -3.77
CA PHE A 33 -11.62 -2.82 -5.09
C PHE A 33 -11.39 -1.31 -4.98
N ASP A 34 -12.23 -0.62 -4.20
CA ASP A 34 -12.13 0.82 -3.98
C ASP A 34 -10.76 1.20 -3.38
N MET A 35 -10.25 0.38 -2.44
CA MET A 35 -8.95 0.64 -1.81
C MET A 35 -7.77 0.43 -2.76
N PHE A 36 -7.81 -0.61 -3.60
CA PHE A 36 -6.77 -0.85 -4.61
C PHE A 36 -6.80 0.22 -5.70
N GLU A 37 -8.00 0.66 -6.13
CA GLU A 37 -8.17 1.75 -7.09
C GLU A 37 -7.61 3.07 -6.55
N GLY A 38 -7.98 3.43 -5.32
CA GLY A 38 -7.44 4.59 -4.62
C GLY A 38 -5.92 4.54 -4.51
N PHE A 39 -5.36 3.37 -4.15
CA PHE A 39 -3.91 3.19 -4.12
C PHE A 39 -3.25 3.46 -5.46
N LEU A 40 -3.75 2.83 -6.54
CA LEU A 40 -3.16 2.96 -7.87
C LEU A 40 -3.23 4.38 -8.44
N SER A 41 -4.25 5.15 -8.05
CA SER A 41 -4.44 6.54 -8.51
C SER A 41 -3.62 7.56 -7.73
N GLU A 42 -3.39 7.36 -6.42
CA GLU A 42 -2.79 8.39 -5.56
C GLU A 42 -1.33 8.14 -5.18
N ILE A 43 -0.83 6.91 -5.27
CA ILE A 43 0.49 6.54 -4.71
C ILE A 43 1.64 7.38 -5.26
N GLY A 44 1.60 7.74 -6.55
CA GLY A 44 2.62 8.57 -7.18
C GLY A 44 2.71 9.97 -6.56
N ALA A 45 1.57 10.61 -6.31
CA ALA A 45 1.52 11.93 -5.68
C ALA A 45 2.03 11.88 -4.23
N ARG A 46 1.69 10.81 -3.49
CA ARG A 46 2.12 10.62 -2.10
C ARG A 46 3.64 10.43 -1.98
N ILE A 47 4.25 9.65 -2.88
CA ILE A 47 5.70 9.51 -2.94
C ILE A 47 6.36 10.84 -3.26
N ALA A 48 5.80 11.60 -4.22
CA ALA A 48 6.34 12.92 -4.59
C ALA A 48 6.28 13.91 -3.41
N GLN A 49 5.19 13.93 -2.66
CA GLN A 49 5.06 14.77 -1.45
C GLN A 49 6.13 14.45 -0.40
N LEU A 50 6.37 13.16 -0.13
CA LEU A 50 7.43 12.73 0.77
C LEU A 50 8.82 13.14 0.25
N GLY A 51 9.07 12.93 -1.04
CA GLY A 51 10.34 13.33 -1.68
C GLY A 51 10.60 14.83 -1.61
N ASN A 52 9.57 15.65 -1.82
CA ASN A 52 9.66 17.12 -1.71
C ASN A 52 9.98 17.54 -0.27
N ALA A 53 9.30 16.96 0.73
CA ALA A 53 9.58 17.24 2.14
C ALA A 53 11.03 16.89 2.53
N ILE A 54 11.57 15.80 1.97
CA ILE A 54 12.98 15.43 2.17
C ILE A 54 13.91 16.45 1.51
N ALA A 55 13.64 16.85 0.27
CA ALA A 55 14.45 17.83 -0.46
C ALA A 55 14.46 19.21 0.23
N GLU A 56 13.35 19.60 0.85
CA GLU A 56 13.23 20.83 1.63
C GLU A 56 13.79 20.72 3.05
N ASN A 57 14.31 19.54 3.44
CA ASN A 57 14.77 19.20 4.79
C ASN A 57 13.69 19.47 5.88
N ASN A 58 12.41 19.36 5.51
CA ASN A 58 11.29 19.60 6.40
C ASN A 58 10.93 18.34 7.20
N ARG A 59 11.58 18.16 8.36
CA ARG A 59 11.49 16.92 9.16
C ARG A 59 10.08 16.60 9.65
N GLU A 60 9.28 17.61 9.99
CA GLU A 60 7.90 17.41 10.42
C GLU A 60 7.03 16.88 9.27
N GLN A 61 7.20 17.43 8.07
CA GLN A 61 6.49 16.93 6.89
C GLN A 61 6.97 15.52 6.49
N VAL A 62 8.27 15.23 6.60
CA VAL A 62 8.78 13.87 6.38
C VAL A 62 8.09 12.88 7.31
N LYS A 63 8.00 13.20 8.61
CA LYS A 63 7.28 12.36 9.58
C LYS A 63 5.83 12.14 9.18
N TYR A 64 5.13 13.22 8.84
CA TYR A 64 3.73 13.19 8.45
C TYR A 64 3.48 12.35 7.20
N TYR A 65 4.23 12.59 6.12
CA TYR A 65 4.06 11.85 4.88
C TYR A 65 4.50 10.39 4.99
N ALA A 66 5.53 10.09 5.79
CA ALA A 66 5.92 8.70 6.08
C ALA A 66 4.78 7.96 6.81
N HIS A 67 4.13 8.60 7.80
CA HIS A 67 2.97 8.03 8.49
C HIS A 67 1.79 7.77 7.53
N GLN A 68 1.49 8.72 6.66
CA GLN A 68 0.43 8.58 5.66
C GLN A 68 0.74 7.43 4.69
N LEU A 69 1.98 7.35 4.20
CA LEU A 69 2.41 6.31 3.28
C LEU A 69 2.39 4.92 3.93
N ARG A 70 2.74 4.82 5.22
CA ARG A 70 2.66 3.59 6.02
C ARG A 70 1.23 3.03 6.06
N ALA A 71 0.24 3.88 6.34
CA ALA A 71 -1.16 3.47 6.33
C ALA A 71 -1.61 3.08 4.92
N PHE A 72 -1.27 3.89 3.93
CA PHE A 72 -1.73 3.74 2.56
C PHE A 72 -1.16 2.52 1.84
N THR A 73 0.09 2.15 2.11
CA THR A 73 0.72 0.94 1.55
C THR A 73 0.22 -0.34 2.24
N GLY A 74 -0.23 -0.24 3.50
CA GLY A 74 -0.85 -1.34 4.22
C GLY A 74 -2.13 -1.85 3.56
N ILE A 75 -2.98 -0.97 3.03
CA ILE A 75 -4.29 -1.36 2.47
C ILE A 75 -4.17 -2.28 1.24
N VAL A 76 -3.02 -2.28 0.56
CA VAL A 76 -2.72 -3.16 -0.59
C VAL A 76 -1.74 -4.28 -0.25
N GLY A 77 -1.47 -4.51 1.05
CA GLY A 77 -0.67 -5.64 1.52
C GLY A 77 0.84 -5.46 1.33
N LEU A 78 1.34 -4.23 1.17
CA LEU A 78 2.77 -3.93 1.08
C LEU A 78 3.38 -3.76 2.47
N THR A 79 3.33 -4.81 3.29
CA THR A 79 3.75 -4.78 4.70
C THR A 79 5.24 -4.49 4.88
N GLY A 80 6.08 -4.86 3.91
CA GLY A 80 7.49 -4.44 3.87
C GLY A 80 7.66 -2.93 3.75
N VAL A 81 6.94 -2.31 2.80
CA VAL A 81 6.95 -0.84 2.62
C VAL A 81 6.37 -0.13 3.84
N GLN A 82 5.33 -0.71 4.44
CA GLN A 82 4.76 -0.23 5.70
C GLN A 82 5.82 -0.17 6.81
N SER A 83 6.60 -1.24 6.98
CA SER A 83 7.68 -1.29 7.97
C SER A 83 8.79 -0.27 7.69
N THR A 84 9.22 -0.12 6.43
CA THR A 84 10.24 0.88 6.06
C THR A 84 9.72 2.32 6.25
N SER A 85 8.44 2.55 5.97
CA SER A 85 7.79 3.85 6.21
C SER A 85 7.70 4.16 7.71
N GLU A 86 7.44 3.18 8.57
CA GLU A 86 7.50 3.33 10.03
C GLU A 86 8.90 3.70 10.51
N ARG A 87 9.93 3.02 9.98
CA ARG A 87 11.34 3.35 10.29
C ARG A 87 11.66 4.80 9.92
N LEU A 88 11.21 5.26 8.75
CA LEU A 88 11.38 6.63 8.30
C LEU A 88 10.61 7.63 9.18
N GLU A 89 9.36 7.31 9.55
CA GLU A 89 8.55 8.09 10.48
C GLU A 89 9.31 8.28 11.81
N CYS A 90 9.82 7.19 12.40
CA CYS A 90 10.55 7.21 13.66
C CYS A 90 11.87 7.98 13.58
N CYS A 91 12.64 7.84 12.51
CA CYS A 91 13.95 8.48 12.39
C CYS A 91 13.91 9.89 11.78
N SER A 92 12.76 10.37 11.31
CA SER A 92 12.63 11.68 10.65
C SER A 92 13.23 12.85 11.45
N MET A 93 13.03 12.85 12.77
CA MET A 93 13.46 13.94 13.67
C MET A 93 14.92 13.82 14.16
N ALA A 94 15.47 12.61 14.25
CA ALA A 94 16.77 12.36 14.86
C ALA A 94 17.79 11.68 13.93
N GLY A 95 17.35 11.23 12.75
CA GLY A 95 18.15 10.52 11.78
C GLY A 95 18.97 11.46 10.90
N SER A 96 20.11 10.94 10.42
CA SER A 96 20.94 11.65 9.46
C SER A 96 20.20 11.84 8.12
N PRO A 97 20.51 12.90 7.35
CA PRO A 97 20.00 13.06 5.99
C PRO A 97 20.20 11.80 5.13
N ASP A 98 21.36 11.15 5.24
CA ASP A 98 21.69 9.94 4.48
C ASP A 98 20.76 8.76 4.83
N THR A 99 20.45 8.58 6.13
CA THR A 99 19.53 7.53 6.57
C THR A 99 18.13 7.76 6.01
N ILE A 100 17.67 9.01 6.03
CA ILE A 100 16.36 9.39 5.48
C ILE A 100 16.32 9.15 3.96
N ALA A 101 17.36 9.59 3.25
CA ALA A 101 17.47 9.40 1.81
C ALA A 101 17.51 7.91 1.44
N GLN A 102 18.25 7.10 2.20
CA GLN A 102 18.30 5.65 2.02
C GLN A 102 16.92 5.01 2.19
N LEU A 103 16.24 5.28 3.31
CA LEU A 103 14.91 4.72 3.59
C LEU A 103 13.88 5.16 2.54
N PHE A 104 13.93 6.41 2.09
CA PHE A 104 13.08 6.88 1.01
C PHE A 104 13.38 6.20 -0.33
N GLY A 105 14.66 5.92 -0.62
CA GLY A 105 15.09 5.15 -1.78
C GLY A 105 14.58 3.70 -1.75
N GLU A 106 14.65 3.05 -0.59
CA GLU A 106 14.08 1.72 -0.34
C GLU A 106 12.56 1.73 -0.61
N ILE A 107 11.82 2.63 0.05
CA ILE A 107 10.36 2.79 -0.14
C ILE A 107 9.99 3.02 -1.61
N SER A 108 10.68 3.93 -2.29
CA SER A 108 10.39 4.29 -3.67
C SER A 108 10.67 3.12 -4.64
N THR A 109 11.69 2.32 -4.35
CA THR A 109 12.04 1.14 -5.14
C THR A 109 11.02 0.03 -4.93
N ASP A 110 10.69 -0.27 -3.67
CA ASP A 110 9.76 -1.33 -3.31
C ASP A 110 8.36 -1.04 -3.86
N ILE A 111 7.86 0.20 -3.74
CA ILE A 111 6.56 0.58 -4.32
C ILE A 111 6.59 0.41 -5.84
N ARG A 112 7.66 0.86 -6.51
CA ARG A 112 7.78 0.73 -7.97
C ARG A 112 7.72 -0.73 -8.41
N GLN A 113 8.42 -1.61 -7.71
CA GLN A 113 8.42 -3.05 -7.97
C GLN A 113 7.05 -3.68 -7.68
N ALA A 114 6.33 -3.17 -6.68
CA ALA A 114 5.01 -3.64 -6.30
C ALA A 114 3.87 -3.17 -7.22
N MET A 115 4.07 -2.15 -8.07
CA MET A 115 2.99 -1.60 -8.91
C MET A 115 2.35 -2.64 -9.83
N GLN A 116 3.17 -3.50 -10.47
CA GLN A 116 2.65 -4.56 -11.32
C GLN A 116 1.88 -5.64 -10.51
N PRO A 117 2.43 -6.19 -9.42
CA PRO A 117 1.69 -7.07 -8.50
C PRO A 117 0.33 -6.52 -8.06
N VAL A 118 0.28 -5.26 -7.60
CA VAL A 118 -0.95 -4.61 -7.14
C VAL A 118 -1.96 -4.49 -8.27
N ARG A 119 -1.51 -4.09 -9.47
CA ARG A 119 -2.36 -3.98 -10.65
C ARG A 119 -2.96 -5.33 -11.08
N LEU A 120 -2.17 -6.39 -11.07
CA LEU A 120 -2.66 -7.74 -11.43
C LEU A 120 -3.74 -8.23 -10.45
N GLU A 121 -3.58 -7.99 -9.15
CA GLU A 121 -4.63 -8.34 -8.18
C GLU A 121 -5.86 -7.45 -8.31
N PHE A 122 -5.69 -6.16 -8.60
CA PHE A 122 -6.80 -5.26 -8.89
C PHE A 122 -7.62 -5.71 -10.10
N GLU A 123 -6.96 -6.08 -11.21
CA GLU A 123 -7.62 -6.60 -12.42
C GLU A 123 -8.39 -7.90 -12.14
N ARG A 124 -7.80 -8.81 -11.35
CA ARG A 124 -8.49 -10.04 -10.93
C ARG A 124 -9.71 -9.75 -10.07
N LEU A 125 -9.60 -8.77 -9.18
CA LEU A 125 -10.69 -8.34 -8.30
C LEU A 125 -11.83 -7.70 -9.12
N GLN A 126 -11.48 -6.87 -10.10
CA GLN A 126 -12.44 -6.29 -11.05
C GLN A 126 -13.19 -7.37 -11.82
N ALA A 127 -12.47 -8.32 -12.42
CA ALA A 127 -13.06 -9.41 -13.18
C ALA A 127 -13.98 -10.28 -12.30
N PHE A 128 -13.59 -10.53 -11.05
CA PHE A 128 -14.41 -11.25 -10.10
C PHE A 128 -15.74 -10.52 -9.80
N LEU A 129 -15.70 -9.20 -9.61
CA LEU A 129 -16.90 -8.39 -9.37
C LEU A 129 -17.80 -8.31 -10.60
N GLN A 130 -17.23 -8.10 -11.80
CA GLN A 130 -17.99 -8.05 -13.06
C GLN A 130 -18.67 -9.38 -13.39
N SER A 131 -18.04 -10.52 -13.08
CA SER A 131 -18.66 -11.84 -13.28
C SER A 131 -19.90 -12.11 -12.42
N ARG A 132 -20.22 -11.19 -11.51
CA ARG A 132 -21.31 -11.29 -10.53
C ARG A 132 -22.36 -10.21 -10.71
N GLU A 133 -22.15 -9.27 -11.63
CA GLU A 133 -23.19 -8.34 -12.03
C GLU A 133 -24.27 -9.12 -12.81
N PRO A 134 -25.56 -8.98 -12.44
CA PRO A 134 -26.65 -9.76 -13.03
C PRO A 134 -26.95 -9.38 -14.48
#